data_AF-A0A947JHP8-F1
#
_entry.id   AF-A0A947JHP8-F1
#
_cell.length_a   1.000
_cell.length_b   1.000
_cell.length_c   1.000
_cell.angle_alpha   90.00
_cell.angle_beta   90.00
_cell.angle_gamma   90.00
#
_symmetry.space_group_name_H-M   'P 1'
#
loop_
_entity.id
_entity.type
_entity.pdbx_description
1 polymer ?
#
loop_
_entity_poly.entity_id
_entity_poly.type
_entity_poly.pdbx_seq_one_letter_code
_entity_poly.pdbx_strand_id
1 'polypeptide(L)'
;MKVRLTILVAGLVLLMNLTPVGAINNISEIPDGKLIKSSSYAAVYYYSGGRRYVFPNEKTFYTWYDDFSDLLTISPGLLAQIPIGGNVTYRPGKLLVKITTSPYVYAVERGGVLRWVRSEAAARSMYGDNWRYKVHDVPDEFFVNYRVDESRPIDSGTDFNSVTVLAGTTTVQQDKGLTASPASSSGGTGSSSSGGSGSSSSGGSGSSSSGGSGSSSSSSSSSSGSTNISTALIQPADLEYRGIFRLPASPDGMGWEWGGDAMTYYPEGDASGSGDGYPGSLYGTGHAWNMNVSEISIPAPRVSATRNLAELNRATTLRPFTDVRGGLFNPLNEIIRVALAYLPAQGSQTSGKLYLAFGQHFQEEGSEQLIPSHAWCDLNLTNTKGAWWVDGENIYSVNDYMFDIPTNWATTYAGGRLLATGRYRDGGWSGQGPSLYAIAPWDYGNPPARGTHIQPVTLLQYQTSYESDTLFNSSAHTMNNYHHTDTWTGASWLTTGNKAAVVFAGTKGLGNYWYGDINGACMECALQRGWWSTRMIGQLLFYNPADLAAVASGTKQPWEPQPYATLDLTPYLWNHQSDQQMFRVGAIAFDRAHGFLYLFEPLVDEDRPLVHVWKVN
;
A
#
# COMPACT_ATOMS: atom_id res chain seq x y z
N MET A 1 35.76 -38.61 -14.03
CA MET A 1 34.40 -38.63 -14.63
C MET A 1 33.48 -37.73 -13.80
N LYS A 2 32.47 -37.11 -14.42
CA LYS A 2 31.34 -36.47 -13.72
C LYS A 2 30.06 -37.16 -14.15
N VAL A 3 29.16 -37.46 -13.22
CA VAL A 3 27.79 -37.90 -13.50
C VAL A 3 26.87 -37.09 -12.60
N ARG A 4 25.85 -36.45 -13.18
CA ARG A 4 24.70 -35.91 -12.45
C ARG A 4 23.62 -37.00 -12.43
N LEU A 5 22.93 -37.17 -11.31
CA LEU A 5 21.71 -37.98 -11.26
C LEU A 5 20.62 -37.18 -10.55
N THR A 6 19.52 -36.91 -11.27
CA THR A 6 18.33 -36.23 -10.75
C THR A 6 17.44 -37.25 -10.06
N ILE A 7 16.89 -36.91 -8.89
CA ILE A 7 15.88 -37.71 -8.20
C ILE A 7 14.55 -36.93 -8.26
N LEU A 8 13.52 -37.52 -8.86
CA LEU A 8 12.14 -37.04 -8.71
C LEU A 8 11.58 -37.56 -7.38
N VAL A 9 10.80 -36.72 -6.70
CA VAL A 9 9.88 -37.15 -5.65
C VAL A 9 8.46 -37.07 -6.23
N ALA A 10 7.72 -38.17 -6.20
CA ALA A 10 6.38 -38.24 -6.78
C ALA A 10 5.32 -37.80 -5.76
N GLY A 11 4.69 -36.64 -6.00
CA GLY A 11 3.46 -36.24 -5.31
C GLY A 11 2.26 -36.99 -5.90
N LEU A 12 1.41 -37.57 -5.05
CA LEU A 12 0.24 -38.34 -5.47
C LEU A 12 -0.90 -37.40 -5.90
N VAL A 13 -0.91 -36.99 -7.17
CA VAL A 13 -2.03 -36.24 -7.75
C VAL A 13 -3.26 -37.14 -7.85
N LEU A 14 -4.33 -36.80 -7.14
CA LEU A 14 -5.63 -37.43 -7.33
C LEU A 14 -6.23 -36.95 -8.67
N LEU A 15 -5.89 -37.65 -9.75
CA LEU A 15 -6.43 -37.41 -11.08
C LEU A 15 -7.94 -37.69 -11.12
N MET A 16 -8.73 -36.66 -10.84
CA MET A 16 -10.09 -36.60 -11.36
C MET A 16 -10.02 -36.70 -12.89
N ASN A 17 -10.72 -37.68 -13.46
CA ASN A 17 -10.87 -37.79 -14.91
C ASN A 17 -11.79 -36.68 -15.42
N LEU A 18 -11.23 -35.47 -15.56
CA LEU A 18 -11.78 -34.45 -16.43
C LEU A 18 -11.74 -35.00 -17.85
N THR A 19 -12.87 -35.54 -18.31
CA THR A 19 -13.12 -35.75 -19.74
C THR A 19 -12.84 -34.42 -20.43
N PRO A 20 -11.97 -34.37 -21.47
CA PRO A 20 -11.67 -33.12 -22.13
C PRO A 20 -12.97 -32.53 -22.68
N VAL A 21 -13.37 -31.38 -22.16
CA VAL A 21 -14.50 -30.61 -22.69
C VAL A 21 -14.19 -30.37 -24.16
N GLY A 22 -15.06 -30.88 -25.05
CA GLY A 22 -14.84 -30.79 -26.48
C GLY A 22 -14.61 -29.33 -26.88
N ALA A 23 -13.56 -29.08 -27.67
CA ALA A 23 -13.24 -27.73 -28.10
C ALA A 23 -14.47 -27.10 -28.79
N ILE A 24 -14.93 -25.97 -28.26
CA ILE A 24 -16.09 -25.25 -28.79
C ILE A 24 -15.71 -24.71 -30.17
N ASN A 25 -16.34 -25.25 -31.21
CA ASN A 25 -16.02 -25.00 -32.61
C ASN A 25 -17.09 -24.16 -33.32
N ASN A 26 -18.33 -24.12 -32.82
CA ASN A 26 -19.43 -23.35 -33.40
C ASN A 26 -20.05 -22.37 -32.39
N ILE A 27 -20.58 -21.25 -32.86
CA ILE A 27 -21.15 -20.20 -31.98
C ILE A 27 -22.40 -20.73 -31.24
N SER A 28 -23.15 -21.62 -31.89
CA SER A 28 -24.32 -22.31 -31.33
C SER A 28 -24.00 -23.28 -30.19
N GLU A 29 -22.73 -23.59 -29.94
CA GLU A 29 -22.28 -24.41 -28.81
C GLU A 29 -21.96 -23.56 -27.57
N ILE A 30 -21.93 -22.23 -27.70
CA ILE A 30 -21.70 -21.31 -26.57
C ILE A 30 -23.06 -21.03 -25.88
N PRO A 31 -23.23 -21.36 -24.59
CA PRO A 31 -24.47 -21.05 -23.87
C PRO A 31 -24.60 -19.55 -23.59
N ASP A 32 -25.80 -19.00 -23.81
CA ASP A 32 -26.17 -17.66 -23.33
C ASP A 32 -25.93 -17.55 -21.81
N GLY A 33 -25.35 -16.43 -21.38
CA GLY A 33 -25.03 -16.15 -19.98
C GLY A 33 -23.62 -16.49 -19.54
N LYS A 34 -22.80 -17.14 -20.39
CA LYS A 34 -21.42 -17.51 -20.04
C LYS A 34 -20.40 -16.42 -20.32
N LEU A 35 -19.31 -16.46 -19.55
CA LEU A 35 -18.10 -15.71 -19.83
C LEU A 35 -17.31 -16.43 -20.94
N ILE A 36 -16.78 -15.67 -21.89
CA ILE A 36 -15.93 -16.19 -22.97
C ILE A 36 -14.61 -15.41 -23.07
N LYS A 37 -13.52 -16.11 -23.42
CA LYS A 37 -12.27 -15.52 -23.89
C LYS A 37 -11.64 -16.31 -25.03
N SER A 38 -10.61 -15.74 -25.65
CA SER A 38 -9.72 -16.47 -26.55
C SER A 38 -8.45 -16.89 -25.83
N SER A 39 -7.83 -17.99 -26.28
CA SER A 39 -6.46 -18.34 -25.86
C SER A 39 -5.40 -17.34 -26.34
N SER A 40 -5.68 -16.52 -27.36
CA SER A 40 -4.76 -15.51 -27.90
C SER A 40 -4.94 -14.10 -27.34
N TYR A 41 -5.94 -13.85 -26.48
CA TYR A 41 -6.25 -12.53 -25.95
C TYR A 41 -6.58 -12.58 -24.45
N ALA A 42 -6.07 -11.62 -23.67
CA ALA A 42 -6.34 -11.56 -22.25
C ALA A 42 -7.82 -11.29 -21.94
N ALA A 43 -8.45 -10.40 -22.71
CA ALA A 43 -9.81 -9.87 -22.51
C ALA A 43 -10.90 -10.95 -22.42
N VAL A 44 -11.76 -10.78 -21.41
CA VAL A 44 -12.97 -11.59 -21.14
C VAL A 44 -14.20 -10.81 -21.57
N TYR A 45 -15.22 -11.52 -22.06
CA TYR A 45 -16.50 -10.95 -22.50
C TYR A 45 -17.66 -11.75 -21.91
N TYR A 46 -18.79 -11.09 -21.69
CA TYR A 46 -20.06 -11.77 -21.41
C TYR A 46 -20.76 -12.13 -22.73
N TYR A 47 -21.23 -13.37 -22.90
CA TYR A 47 -21.93 -13.81 -24.11
C TYR A 47 -23.45 -13.91 -23.87
N SER A 48 -24.25 -13.29 -24.74
CA SER A 48 -25.72 -13.43 -24.74
C SER A 48 -26.33 -12.97 -26.06
N GLY A 49 -27.31 -13.71 -26.59
CA GLY A 49 -28.06 -13.35 -27.79
C GLY A 49 -27.18 -13.27 -29.05
N GLY A 50 -26.17 -14.13 -29.16
CA GLY A 50 -25.20 -14.12 -30.27
C GLY A 50 -24.24 -12.93 -30.27
N ARG A 51 -24.15 -12.17 -29.17
CA ARG A 51 -23.28 -11.00 -29.00
C ARG A 51 -22.32 -11.16 -27.82
N ARG A 52 -21.16 -10.50 -27.92
CA ARG A 52 -20.18 -10.38 -26.83
C ARG A 52 -20.23 -8.98 -26.22
N TYR A 53 -20.31 -8.87 -24.91
CA TYR A 53 -20.33 -7.61 -24.17
C TYR A 53 -19.01 -7.42 -23.44
N VAL A 54 -18.43 -6.23 -23.56
CA VAL A 54 -17.05 -5.92 -23.12
C VAL A 54 -17.08 -5.45 -21.68
N PHE A 55 -16.27 -6.02 -20.79
CA PHE A 55 -16.00 -5.40 -19.49
C PHE A 55 -14.97 -4.27 -19.68
N PRO A 56 -15.28 -2.99 -19.38
CA PRO A 56 -14.35 -1.89 -19.64
C PRO A 56 -13.05 -1.95 -18.84
N ASN A 57 -13.12 -2.50 -17.64
CA ASN A 57 -11.99 -2.74 -16.74
C ASN A 57 -12.31 -3.87 -15.75
N GLU A 58 -11.27 -4.36 -15.06
CA GLU A 58 -11.37 -5.40 -14.03
C GLU A 58 -12.36 -5.03 -12.91
N LYS A 59 -12.38 -3.75 -12.48
CA LYS A 59 -13.25 -3.29 -11.39
C LYS A 59 -14.73 -3.42 -11.77
N THR A 60 -15.08 -3.27 -13.05
CA THR A 60 -16.43 -3.56 -13.56
C THR A 60 -16.72 -5.07 -13.52
N PHE A 61 -15.77 -5.91 -13.94
CA PHE A 61 -15.91 -7.37 -13.91
C PHE A 61 -16.17 -7.91 -12.50
N TYR A 62 -15.36 -7.48 -11.51
CA TYR A 62 -15.48 -7.90 -10.12
C TYR A 62 -16.72 -7.35 -9.38
N THR A 63 -17.54 -6.51 -10.03
CA THR A 63 -18.91 -6.25 -9.52
C THR A 63 -19.91 -7.37 -9.84
N TRP A 64 -19.63 -8.16 -10.89
CA TRP A 64 -20.52 -9.19 -11.44
C TRP A 64 -20.10 -10.62 -11.08
N TYR A 65 -18.80 -10.90 -11.10
CA TYR A 65 -18.21 -12.23 -10.90
C TYR A 65 -17.06 -12.14 -9.91
N ASP A 66 -16.97 -13.09 -8.98
CA ASP A 66 -15.93 -13.07 -7.95
C ASP A 66 -14.61 -13.69 -8.47
N ASP A 67 -14.66 -14.55 -9.49
CA ASP A 67 -13.48 -15.14 -10.15
C ASP A 67 -13.72 -15.48 -11.64
N PHE A 68 -12.83 -16.28 -12.24
CA PHE A 68 -12.91 -16.78 -13.62
C PHE A 68 -13.35 -18.26 -13.73
N SER A 69 -13.95 -18.85 -12.70
CA SER A 69 -14.35 -20.27 -12.69
C SER A 69 -15.33 -20.64 -13.80
N ASP A 70 -16.17 -19.68 -14.21
CA ASP A 70 -17.25 -19.87 -15.20
C ASP A 70 -16.84 -19.50 -16.65
N LEU A 71 -15.53 -19.42 -16.92
CA LEU A 71 -14.94 -18.89 -18.14
C LEU A 71 -14.67 -19.94 -19.23
N LEU A 72 -15.42 -19.86 -20.32
CA LEU A 72 -15.20 -20.70 -21.50
C LEU A 72 -14.09 -20.12 -22.41
N THR A 73 -13.11 -20.94 -22.77
CA THR A 73 -12.09 -20.57 -23.76
C THR A 73 -12.50 -21.06 -25.14
N ILE A 74 -12.58 -20.15 -26.12
CA ILE A 74 -12.93 -20.42 -27.51
C ILE A 74 -11.79 -20.03 -28.47
N SER A 75 -11.85 -20.50 -29.72
CA SER A 75 -10.81 -20.16 -30.70
C SER A 75 -10.85 -18.67 -31.09
N PRO A 76 -9.71 -18.06 -31.50
CA PRO A 76 -9.68 -16.67 -31.97
C PRO A 76 -10.63 -16.42 -33.15
N GLY A 77 -10.71 -17.38 -34.08
CA GLY A 77 -11.59 -17.32 -35.23
C GLY A 77 -13.08 -17.42 -34.87
N LEU A 78 -13.43 -18.12 -33.78
CA LEU A 78 -14.81 -18.15 -33.29
C LEU A 78 -15.17 -16.84 -32.58
N LEU A 79 -14.29 -16.35 -31.68
CA LEU A 79 -14.49 -15.07 -31.00
C LEU A 79 -14.65 -13.90 -31.99
N ALA A 80 -13.88 -13.89 -33.08
CA ALA A 80 -13.93 -12.87 -34.11
C ALA A 80 -15.28 -12.78 -34.85
N GLN A 81 -16.02 -13.89 -34.95
CA GLN A 81 -17.35 -13.93 -35.58
C GLN A 81 -18.47 -13.41 -34.66
N ILE A 82 -18.23 -13.29 -33.35
CA ILE A 82 -19.23 -12.82 -32.38
C ILE A 82 -19.17 -11.29 -32.30
N PRO A 83 -20.19 -10.55 -32.81
CA PRO A 83 -20.19 -9.10 -32.80
C PRO A 83 -20.30 -8.51 -31.40
N ILE A 84 -19.73 -7.31 -31.22
CA ILE A 84 -19.84 -6.57 -29.95
C ILE A 84 -21.30 -6.12 -29.75
N GLY A 85 -21.83 -6.35 -28.55
CA GLY A 85 -23.16 -5.88 -28.11
C GLY A 85 -23.14 -4.56 -27.33
N GLY A 86 -21.97 -4.13 -26.86
CA GLY A 86 -21.78 -2.93 -26.05
C GLY A 86 -20.94 -3.22 -24.80
N ASN A 87 -20.76 -2.21 -23.96
CA ASN A 87 -20.00 -2.33 -22.72
C ASN A 87 -20.87 -2.77 -21.54
N VAL A 88 -20.31 -3.60 -20.67
CA VAL A 88 -20.86 -3.93 -19.35
C VAL A 88 -20.68 -2.74 -18.42
N THR A 89 -21.71 -2.47 -17.64
CA THR A 89 -21.81 -1.41 -16.63
C THR A 89 -21.61 -2.02 -15.25
N TYR A 90 -21.21 -1.23 -14.24
CA TYR A 90 -21.10 -1.72 -12.85
C TYR A 90 -22.41 -2.37 -12.39
N ARG A 91 -22.32 -3.46 -11.62
CA ARG A 91 -23.51 -4.20 -11.17
C ARG A 91 -24.41 -3.30 -10.31
N PRO A 92 -25.70 -3.13 -10.68
CA PRO A 92 -26.64 -2.32 -9.93
C PRO A 92 -26.67 -2.70 -8.45
N GLY A 93 -26.68 -1.70 -7.57
CA GLY A 93 -26.69 -1.88 -6.12
C GLY A 93 -25.43 -2.45 -5.46
N LYS A 94 -24.44 -3.01 -6.20
CA LYS A 94 -23.20 -3.57 -5.60
C LYS A 94 -22.31 -2.46 -5.01
N LEU A 95 -22.10 -1.39 -5.80
CA LEU A 95 -21.20 -0.27 -5.49
C LEU A 95 -21.83 1.08 -5.88
N LEU A 96 -21.16 2.15 -5.48
CA LEU A 96 -21.36 3.52 -5.93
C LEU A 96 -20.30 3.86 -7.00
N VAL A 97 -20.59 4.80 -7.90
CA VAL A 97 -19.64 5.27 -8.92
C VAL A 97 -19.57 6.79 -9.01
N LYS A 98 -18.45 7.30 -9.52
CA LYS A 98 -18.21 8.71 -9.85
C LYS A 98 -17.26 8.84 -11.05
N ILE A 99 -16.96 10.06 -11.46
CA ILE A 99 -15.86 10.39 -12.38
C ILE A 99 -14.90 11.36 -11.68
N THR A 100 -13.63 11.39 -12.08
CA THR A 100 -12.63 12.27 -11.43
C THR A 100 -12.91 13.76 -11.70
N THR A 101 -13.57 14.06 -12.82
CA THR A 101 -13.97 15.40 -13.29
C THR A 101 -15.25 15.95 -12.62
N SER A 102 -15.87 15.23 -11.69
CA SER A 102 -17.11 15.64 -11.00
C SER A 102 -17.09 15.31 -9.51
N PRO A 103 -17.63 16.18 -8.62
CA PRO A 103 -17.78 15.87 -7.20
C PRO A 103 -18.96 14.91 -6.90
N TYR A 104 -19.80 14.59 -7.89
CA TYR A 104 -21.02 13.82 -7.67
C TYR A 104 -20.76 12.30 -7.60
N VAL A 105 -21.33 11.66 -6.58
CA VAL A 105 -21.35 10.21 -6.39
C VAL A 105 -22.75 9.68 -6.71
N TYR A 106 -22.81 8.58 -7.44
CA TYR A 106 -24.05 8.00 -7.96
C TYR A 106 -24.24 6.56 -7.50
N ALA A 107 -25.48 6.20 -7.15
CA ALA A 107 -25.87 4.80 -7.05
C ALA A 107 -26.24 4.25 -8.44
N VAL A 108 -25.79 3.04 -8.73
CA VAL A 108 -26.09 2.35 -9.99
C VAL A 108 -27.40 1.58 -9.86
N GLU A 109 -28.37 1.96 -10.68
CA GLU A 109 -29.66 1.30 -10.87
C GLU A 109 -29.67 0.56 -12.23
N ARG A 110 -30.58 -0.40 -12.38
CA ARG A 110 -30.63 -1.32 -13.53
C ARG A 110 -30.69 -0.59 -14.88
N GLY A 111 -29.89 -1.05 -15.84
CA GLY A 111 -29.77 -0.47 -17.17
C GLY A 111 -28.72 0.63 -17.26
N GLY A 112 -27.69 0.60 -16.41
CA GLY A 112 -26.65 1.63 -16.36
C GLY A 112 -27.17 3.01 -15.91
N VAL A 113 -28.22 3.05 -15.09
CA VAL A 113 -28.84 4.29 -14.65
C VAL A 113 -28.14 4.82 -13.40
N LEU A 114 -27.81 6.11 -13.38
CA LEU A 114 -27.10 6.74 -12.28
C LEU A 114 -27.99 7.73 -11.53
N ARG A 115 -28.22 7.46 -10.26
CA ARG A 115 -29.00 8.33 -9.37
C ARG A 115 -28.06 9.03 -8.38
N TRP A 116 -28.04 10.36 -8.42
CA TRP A 116 -27.13 11.17 -7.61
C TRP A 116 -27.46 11.04 -6.12
N VAL A 117 -26.47 10.63 -5.33
CA VAL A 117 -26.57 10.56 -3.87
C VAL A 117 -26.19 11.92 -3.28
N ARG A 118 -27.18 12.64 -2.74
CA ARG A 118 -27.01 14.05 -2.31
C ARG A 118 -26.31 14.21 -0.97
N SER A 119 -26.27 13.18 -0.12
CA SER A 119 -25.74 13.28 1.24
C SER A 119 -25.00 12.02 1.67
N GLU A 120 -24.01 12.19 2.57
CA GLU A 120 -23.35 11.05 3.22
C GLU A 120 -24.33 10.21 4.07
N ALA A 121 -25.38 10.85 4.62
CA ALA A 121 -26.39 10.16 5.41
C ALA A 121 -27.19 9.17 4.54
N ALA A 122 -27.57 9.59 3.32
CA ALA A 122 -28.14 8.68 2.33
C ALA A 122 -27.16 7.55 2.01
N ALA A 123 -25.91 7.87 1.67
CA ALA A 123 -24.89 6.87 1.32
C ALA A 123 -24.66 5.83 2.44
N ARG A 124 -24.48 6.27 3.69
CA ARG A 124 -24.40 5.42 4.89
C ARG A 124 -25.63 4.51 5.01
N SER A 125 -26.83 5.07 4.92
CA SER A 125 -28.08 4.32 5.09
C SER A 125 -28.34 3.24 4.02
N MET A 126 -27.70 3.36 2.84
CA MET A 126 -27.80 2.39 1.75
C MET A 126 -26.63 1.40 1.69
N TYR A 127 -25.41 1.81 2.07
CA TYR A 127 -24.18 1.03 1.81
C TYR A 127 -23.36 0.72 3.09
N GLY A 128 -23.84 1.14 4.27
CA GLY A 128 -23.15 1.04 5.56
C GLY A 128 -22.16 2.18 5.79
N ASP A 129 -21.60 2.32 7.00
CA ASP A 129 -20.65 3.39 7.30
C ASP A 129 -19.39 3.37 6.42
N ASN A 130 -18.98 2.17 6.00
CA ASN A 130 -17.91 1.94 5.02
C ASN A 130 -18.30 2.24 3.56
N TRP A 131 -19.39 2.98 3.29
CA TRP A 131 -19.84 3.32 1.93
C TRP A 131 -18.76 4.04 1.09
N ARG A 132 -17.86 4.80 1.72
CA ARG A 132 -16.79 5.54 1.03
C ARG A 132 -15.84 4.59 0.29
N TYR A 133 -15.50 3.45 0.90
CA TYR A 133 -14.72 2.37 0.28
C TYR A 133 -15.50 1.58 -0.79
N LYS A 134 -16.78 1.91 -1.02
CA LYS A 134 -17.63 1.35 -2.07
C LYS A 134 -17.86 2.33 -3.23
N VAL A 135 -17.19 3.48 -3.24
CA VAL A 135 -17.19 4.45 -4.35
C VAL A 135 -16.02 4.15 -5.28
N HIS A 136 -16.29 3.85 -6.54
CA HIS A 136 -15.26 3.66 -7.57
C HIS A 136 -15.31 4.78 -8.61
N ASP A 137 -14.14 5.29 -9.01
CA ASP A 137 -14.02 6.13 -10.21
C ASP A 137 -14.20 5.28 -11.48
N VAL A 138 -15.02 5.80 -12.39
CA VAL A 138 -15.20 5.33 -13.76
C VAL A 138 -14.49 6.32 -14.68
N PRO A 139 -13.59 5.88 -15.58
CA PRO A 139 -12.98 6.76 -16.57
C PRO A 139 -14.04 7.45 -17.45
N ASP A 140 -13.84 8.74 -17.76
CA ASP A 140 -14.79 9.58 -18.49
C ASP A 140 -15.21 8.96 -19.85
N GLU A 141 -14.29 8.30 -20.56
CA GLU A 141 -14.55 7.57 -21.81
C GLU A 141 -15.44 6.33 -21.65
N PHE A 142 -15.60 5.83 -20.41
CA PHE A 142 -16.53 4.77 -20.06
C PHE A 142 -17.80 5.28 -19.36
N PHE A 143 -17.79 6.50 -18.82
CA PHE A 143 -18.97 7.11 -18.20
C PHE A 143 -20.11 7.34 -19.20
N VAL A 144 -19.80 7.50 -20.49
CA VAL A 144 -20.77 7.57 -21.60
C VAL A 144 -21.64 6.31 -21.76
N ASN A 145 -21.31 5.19 -21.09
CA ASN A 145 -22.13 3.97 -21.07
C ASN A 145 -23.26 4.01 -20.02
N TYR A 146 -23.36 5.11 -19.27
CA TYR A 146 -24.36 5.32 -18.23
C TYR A 146 -25.31 6.47 -18.58
N ARG A 147 -26.49 6.49 -17.96
CA ARG A 147 -27.43 7.62 -18.03
C ARG A 147 -27.72 8.16 -16.64
N VAL A 148 -27.34 9.41 -16.37
CA VAL A 148 -27.76 10.12 -15.16
C VAL A 148 -29.27 10.37 -15.20
N ASP A 149 -29.96 10.10 -14.08
CA ASP A 149 -31.37 10.41 -13.89
C ASP A 149 -31.52 11.56 -12.88
N GLU A 150 -31.39 12.79 -13.40
CA GLU A 150 -31.51 14.03 -12.63
C GLU A 150 -32.90 14.20 -11.99
N SER A 151 -33.93 13.50 -12.50
CA SER A 151 -35.30 13.56 -11.99
C SER A 151 -35.50 12.74 -10.71
N ARG A 152 -34.61 11.78 -10.44
CA ARG A 152 -34.67 10.89 -9.27
C ARG A 152 -33.33 10.90 -8.52
N PRO A 153 -32.99 12.01 -7.82
CA PRO A 153 -31.92 12.00 -6.83
C PRO A 153 -32.18 10.97 -5.71
N ILE A 154 -31.21 10.85 -4.82
CA ILE A 154 -31.31 10.10 -3.56
C ILE A 154 -30.93 11.07 -2.46
N ASP A 155 -31.92 11.52 -1.69
CA ASP A 155 -31.74 12.42 -0.55
C ASP A 155 -31.63 11.62 0.77
N SER A 156 -32.18 10.40 0.79
CA SER A 156 -32.17 9.46 1.92
C SER A 156 -32.24 7.98 1.48
N GLY A 157 -31.98 7.04 2.38
CA GLY A 157 -32.02 5.59 2.11
C GLY A 157 -33.40 5.00 1.81
N THR A 158 -34.49 5.76 1.93
CA THR A 158 -35.81 5.31 1.42
C THR A 158 -35.92 5.43 -0.09
N ASP A 159 -35.11 6.28 -0.72
CA ASP A 159 -35.27 6.65 -2.12
C ASP A 159 -34.63 5.63 -3.07
N PHE A 160 -33.73 4.78 -2.56
CA PHE A 160 -33.05 3.71 -3.26
C PHE A 160 -32.60 2.62 -2.27
N ASN A 161 -32.95 1.36 -2.53
CA ASN A 161 -32.51 0.23 -1.73
C ASN A 161 -31.48 -0.61 -2.51
N SER A 162 -30.21 -0.44 -2.15
CA SER A 162 -29.05 -1.13 -2.75
C SER A 162 -29.21 -2.66 -2.75
N VAL A 163 -29.64 -3.25 -1.62
CA VAL A 163 -29.81 -4.69 -1.43
C VAL A 163 -30.90 -5.24 -2.36
N THR A 164 -32.05 -4.56 -2.46
CA THR A 164 -33.13 -4.94 -3.37
C THR A 164 -32.72 -4.83 -4.84
N VAL A 165 -31.99 -3.77 -5.21
CA VAL A 165 -31.50 -3.58 -6.59
C VAL A 165 -30.45 -4.63 -6.98
N LEU A 166 -29.56 -4.98 -6.05
CA LEU A 166 -28.49 -5.98 -6.21
C LEU A 166 -29.03 -7.42 -6.27
N ALA A 167 -29.95 -7.77 -5.36
CA ALA A 167 -30.62 -9.07 -5.35
C ALA A 167 -31.57 -9.22 -6.55
N GLY A 168 -32.20 -8.12 -6.98
CA GLY A 168 -33.03 -8.09 -8.18
C GLY A 168 -32.27 -8.10 -9.51
N THR A 169 -30.94 -7.92 -9.51
CA THR A 169 -30.13 -7.89 -10.75
C THR A 169 -28.89 -8.76 -10.59
N THR A 170 -29.05 -10.05 -10.87
CA THR A 170 -28.03 -11.10 -10.68
C THR A 170 -27.20 -11.40 -11.92
N THR A 171 -27.62 -11.00 -13.13
CA THR A 171 -26.85 -11.20 -14.37
C THR A 171 -26.76 -9.96 -15.24
N VAL A 172 -25.70 -9.85 -16.04
CA VAL A 172 -25.51 -8.79 -17.05
C VAL A 172 -26.68 -8.76 -18.05
N GLN A 173 -27.27 -9.90 -18.35
CA GLN A 173 -28.48 -10.03 -19.17
C GLN A 173 -29.70 -9.35 -18.53
N GLN A 174 -29.90 -9.46 -17.21
CA GLN A 174 -30.98 -8.76 -16.52
C GLN A 174 -30.75 -7.25 -16.48
N ASP A 175 -29.50 -6.79 -16.30
CA ASP A 175 -29.16 -5.37 -16.35
C ASP A 175 -29.48 -4.75 -17.72
N LYS A 176 -29.07 -5.43 -18.79
CA LYS A 176 -29.18 -4.92 -20.17
C LYS A 176 -30.47 -5.31 -20.87
N GLY A 177 -31.41 -5.96 -20.18
CA GLY A 177 -32.71 -6.35 -20.73
C GLY A 177 -32.63 -7.34 -21.90
N LEU A 178 -31.59 -8.19 -21.94
CA LEU A 178 -31.34 -9.06 -23.09
C LEU A 178 -32.29 -10.27 -23.08
N THR A 179 -32.93 -10.55 -24.21
CA THR A 179 -33.70 -11.79 -24.40
C THR A 179 -32.77 -12.96 -24.67
N ALA A 180 -32.93 -14.08 -23.96
CA ALA A 180 -32.19 -15.30 -24.25
C ALA A 180 -32.60 -15.86 -25.63
N SER A 181 -31.64 -16.33 -26.41
CA SER A 181 -31.93 -16.92 -27.71
C SER A 181 -32.50 -18.35 -27.56
N PRO A 182 -33.63 -18.70 -28.18
CA PRO A 182 -34.14 -20.08 -28.14
C PRO A 182 -33.19 -21.01 -28.90
N ALA A 183 -32.78 -22.11 -28.26
CA ALA A 183 -31.92 -23.11 -28.88
C ALA A 183 -32.68 -23.89 -29.97
N SER A 184 -32.22 -23.80 -31.21
CA SER A 184 -32.80 -24.49 -32.38
C SER A 184 -31.78 -25.37 -33.09
N SER A 185 -32.18 -26.59 -33.45
CA SER A 185 -31.32 -27.65 -33.98
C SER A 185 -31.04 -27.56 -35.48
N SER A 186 -29.83 -28.02 -35.86
CA SER A 186 -29.49 -28.78 -37.08
C SER A 186 -29.78 -28.20 -38.48
N GLY A 187 -28.73 -28.13 -39.31
CA GLY A 187 -28.78 -28.46 -40.74
C GLY A 187 -28.17 -27.43 -41.70
N GLY A 188 -27.52 -27.91 -42.78
CA GLY A 188 -27.28 -27.11 -43.99
C GLY A 188 -25.83 -26.74 -44.35
N THR A 189 -25.10 -27.71 -44.90
CA THR A 189 -24.08 -27.59 -45.97
C THR A 189 -23.92 -26.24 -46.73
N GLY A 190 -22.69 -25.80 -47.04
CA GLY A 190 -22.52 -24.79 -48.12
C GLY A 190 -21.14 -24.12 -48.38
N SER A 191 -20.14 -24.85 -48.87
CA SER A 191 -19.15 -24.43 -49.90
C SER A 191 -18.51 -23.00 -49.94
N SER A 192 -17.24 -22.94 -49.54
CA SER A 192 -16.07 -22.44 -50.31
C SER A 192 -16.05 -21.06 -51.02
N SER A 193 -15.07 -20.21 -50.67
CA SER A 193 -14.13 -19.46 -51.57
C SER A 193 -13.39 -18.35 -50.79
N SER A 194 -12.28 -17.75 -51.26
CA SER A 194 -11.03 -18.25 -51.86
C SER A 194 -10.01 -17.09 -51.97
N GLY A 195 -8.70 -17.35 -51.82
CA GLY A 195 -7.64 -16.34 -52.00
C GLY A 195 -7.40 -15.41 -50.79
N GLY A 196 -6.26 -14.74 -50.67
CA GLY A 196 -5.06 -14.78 -51.52
C GLY A 196 -3.82 -14.24 -50.80
N SER A 197 -2.62 -14.65 -51.24
CA SER A 197 -1.33 -14.38 -50.58
C SER A 197 -0.82 -12.94 -50.77
N GLY A 198 0.00 -12.44 -49.83
CA GLY A 198 0.61 -11.11 -49.91
C GLY A 198 1.85 -10.91 -49.02
N SER A 199 3.02 -11.36 -49.48
CA SER A 199 4.35 -10.98 -48.97
C SER A 199 4.69 -9.53 -49.40
N SER A 200 5.75 -8.82 -48.96
CA SER A 200 6.97 -9.14 -48.18
C SER A 200 7.68 -7.85 -47.70
N SER A 201 8.67 -8.01 -46.81
CA SER A 201 9.75 -7.07 -46.41
C SER A 201 10.33 -6.17 -47.54
N SER A 202 10.95 -5.00 -47.26
CA SER A 202 12.23 -4.89 -46.53
C SER A 202 12.84 -3.47 -46.51
N GLY A 203 13.84 -3.23 -45.63
CA GLY A 203 15.03 -2.39 -45.93
C GLY A 203 15.13 -0.99 -45.29
N GLY A 204 16.35 -0.62 -44.86
CA GLY A 204 16.76 0.78 -44.57
C GLY A 204 17.54 0.99 -43.25
N SER A 205 18.88 1.02 -43.30
CA SER A 205 19.77 1.27 -42.14
C SER A 205 20.53 2.60 -42.23
N GLY A 206 20.90 3.20 -41.10
CA GLY A 206 21.79 4.38 -41.01
C GLY A 206 22.36 4.57 -39.58
N SER A 207 23.56 5.14 -39.43
CA SER A 207 24.40 5.00 -38.22
C SER A 207 25.30 6.21 -37.88
N SER A 208 25.86 6.24 -36.64
CA SER A 208 27.00 7.08 -36.14
C SER A 208 26.70 8.58 -35.84
N SER A 209 27.47 9.40 -35.09
CA SER A 209 28.45 9.29 -33.95
C SER A 209 28.98 10.71 -33.57
N SER A 210 29.66 11.07 -32.45
CA SER A 210 29.73 10.62 -31.03
C SER A 210 30.67 11.53 -30.17
N GLY A 211 30.42 11.76 -28.87
CA GLY A 211 31.33 12.45 -27.90
C GLY A 211 30.74 13.71 -27.23
N GLY A 212 31.26 14.28 -26.11
CA GLY A 212 32.29 13.80 -25.16
C GLY A 212 32.78 14.86 -24.13
N SER A 213 32.81 14.50 -22.82
CA SER A 213 33.64 15.00 -21.69
C SER A 213 33.69 16.50 -21.24
N GLY A 214 33.71 16.76 -19.92
CA GLY A 214 34.17 18.03 -19.31
C GLY A 214 33.83 18.25 -17.81
N SER A 215 34.84 18.34 -16.92
CA SER A 215 34.69 18.30 -15.44
C SER A 215 34.84 19.66 -14.72
N SER A 216 34.35 19.80 -13.48
CA SER A 216 35.08 20.44 -12.35
C SER A 216 34.29 20.33 -11.02
N SER A 217 34.93 20.63 -9.88
CA SER A 217 34.39 20.40 -8.52
C SER A 217 34.82 21.49 -7.51
N SER A 218 34.08 21.61 -6.41
CA SER A 218 34.54 22.25 -5.18
C SER A 218 33.79 21.67 -3.98
N SER A 219 34.45 21.58 -2.83
CA SER A 219 33.89 21.05 -1.58
C SER A 219 34.30 21.94 -0.41
N SER A 220 33.42 22.03 0.59
CA SER A 220 33.69 22.74 1.85
C SER A 220 33.33 21.84 3.02
N SER A 221 34.15 21.85 4.06
CA SER A 221 34.06 20.91 5.19
C SER A 221 33.41 21.54 6.41
N SER A 222 32.26 21.00 6.82
CA SER A 222 31.71 21.16 8.16
C SER A 222 32.26 20.07 9.10
N SER A 223 32.21 20.31 10.41
CA SER A 223 32.98 19.55 11.40
C SER A 223 32.22 18.36 11.98
N SER A 224 32.78 17.16 11.81
CA SER A 224 32.28 15.94 12.46
C SER A 224 32.55 15.96 13.97
N GLY A 225 31.51 15.81 14.79
CA GLY A 225 31.65 15.42 16.19
C GLY A 225 32.07 13.95 16.32
N SER A 226 32.88 13.61 17.33
CA SER A 226 33.39 12.25 17.55
C SER A 226 32.24 11.26 17.83
N THR A 227 31.90 10.30 16.96
CA THR A 227 32.67 9.19 16.36
C THR A 227 33.08 8.05 17.32
N ASN A 228 32.19 7.67 18.26
CA ASN A 228 32.21 6.34 18.86
C ASN A 228 30.93 5.58 18.47
N ILE A 229 31.02 4.29 18.16
CA ILE A 229 29.85 3.44 17.93
C ILE A 229 29.21 3.12 19.28
N SER A 230 27.89 3.23 19.39
CA SER A 230 27.14 2.96 20.62
C SER A 230 27.26 1.48 21.02
N THR A 231 27.70 1.22 22.25
CA THR A 231 27.91 -0.13 22.80
C THR A 231 26.91 -0.51 23.89
N ALA A 232 26.11 0.44 24.37
CA ALA A 232 25.03 0.20 25.31
C ALA A 232 23.66 0.15 24.60
N LEU A 233 22.67 -0.45 25.25
CA LEU A 233 21.30 -0.58 24.75
C LEU A 233 20.36 0.42 25.44
N ILE A 234 19.55 1.13 24.66
CA ILE A 234 18.47 1.99 25.19
C ILE A 234 17.38 1.10 25.78
N GLN A 235 17.08 1.26 27.07
CA GLN A 235 16.02 0.50 27.73
C GLN A 235 14.67 1.21 27.62
N PRO A 236 13.54 0.51 27.74
CA PRO A 236 12.21 1.15 27.87
C PRO A 236 12.14 2.20 29.00
N ALA A 237 12.93 2.03 30.07
CA ALA A 237 13.04 2.98 31.18
C ALA A 237 13.82 4.27 30.85
N ASP A 238 14.51 4.33 29.71
CA ASP A 238 15.21 5.54 29.24
C ASP A 238 14.27 6.51 28.49
N LEU A 239 13.03 6.09 28.20
CA LEU A 239 12.02 6.89 27.50
C LEU A 239 11.12 7.64 28.50
N GLU A 240 11.47 8.88 28.79
CA GLU A 240 10.71 9.78 29.66
C GLU A 240 9.59 10.48 28.87
N TYR A 241 8.32 10.20 29.18
CA TYR A 241 7.19 10.82 28.49
C TYR A 241 7.11 12.33 28.78
N ARG A 242 7.08 13.15 27.71
CA ARG A 242 6.97 14.61 27.77
C ARG A 242 5.56 15.13 27.57
N GLY A 243 4.63 14.29 27.12
CA GLY A 243 3.25 14.67 26.86
C GLY A 243 2.89 14.54 25.37
N ILE A 244 1.92 15.35 24.96
CA ILE A 244 1.25 15.23 23.66
C ILE A 244 0.88 16.61 23.10
N PHE A 245 0.79 16.75 21.77
CA PHE A 245 0.31 17.97 21.11
C PHE A 245 -0.63 17.66 19.92
N ARG A 246 -1.41 18.67 19.51
CA ARG A 246 -2.42 18.58 18.43
C ARG A 246 -1.84 18.98 17.09
N LEU A 247 -2.27 18.30 16.03
CA LEU A 247 -1.98 18.68 14.64
C LEU A 247 -2.78 19.92 14.20
N PRO A 248 -2.37 20.64 13.14
CA PRO A 248 -3.21 21.64 12.49
C PRO A 248 -4.58 21.06 12.10
N ALA A 249 -5.64 21.85 12.20
CA ALA A 249 -6.96 21.47 11.67
C ALA A 249 -7.10 21.99 10.24
N SER A 250 -7.69 21.20 9.33
CA SER A 250 -7.96 21.64 7.95
C SER A 250 -9.46 21.90 7.74
N PRO A 251 -9.88 23.08 7.21
CA PRO A 251 -11.31 23.39 7.01
C PRO A 251 -12.05 22.49 6.00
N ASP A 252 -11.30 21.75 5.17
CA ASP A 252 -11.81 20.89 4.10
C ASP A 252 -11.85 19.39 4.46
N GLY A 253 -11.34 19.01 5.65
CA GLY A 253 -11.21 17.61 6.07
C GLY A 253 -10.22 16.78 5.25
N MET A 254 -9.39 17.40 4.41
CA MET A 254 -8.39 16.72 3.56
C MET A 254 -6.96 16.87 4.10
N GLY A 255 -6.83 17.27 5.38
CA GLY A 255 -5.57 17.60 6.03
C GLY A 255 -4.95 16.41 6.75
N TRP A 256 -5.05 16.40 8.07
CA TRP A 256 -4.48 15.35 8.93
C TRP A 256 -5.50 14.26 9.31
N GLU A 257 -6.76 14.44 8.92
CA GLU A 257 -7.87 13.50 9.12
C GLU A 257 -7.52 12.13 8.49
N TRP A 258 -7.59 11.06 9.29
CA TRP A 258 -7.15 9.69 8.95
C TRP A 258 -5.67 9.53 8.52
N GLY A 259 -4.82 10.54 8.71
CA GLY A 259 -3.40 10.49 8.36
C GLY A 259 -2.50 9.86 9.44
N GLY A 260 -1.18 10.05 9.29
CA GLY A 260 -0.17 9.58 10.24
C GLY A 260 0.57 8.30 9.85
N ASP A 261 0.40 7.81 8.62
CA ASP A 261 1.12 6.63 8.10
C ASP A 261 2.63 6.82 7.97
N ALA A 262 3.12 8.05 7.77
CA ALA A 262 4.56 8.35 7.68
C ALA A 262 4.93 9.68 8.35
N MET A 263 6.12 9.74 8.94
CA MET A 263 6.67 10.93 9.61
C MET A 263 8.20 10.97 9.51
N THR A 264 8.79 12.16 9.44
CA THR A 264 10.23 12.34 9.64
C THR A 264 10.55 13.73 10.22
N TYR A 265 11.65 13.82 10.98
CA TYR A 265 12.09 15.04 11.63
C TYR A 265 13.10 15.80 10.76
N TYR A 266 13.01 17.13 10.75
CA TYR A 266 13.92 18.01 10.00
C TYR A 266 14.55 19.06 10.95
N PRO A 267 15.86 18.97 11.24
CA PRO A 267 16.51 19.78 12.28
C PRO A 267 16.71 21.26 11.92
N GLU A 268 16.60 21.63 10.64
CA GLU A 268 16.65 23.03 10.17
C GLU A 268 15.24 23.63 9.98
N GLY A 269 14.20 22.83 10.27
CA GLY A 269 12.81 23.27 10.28
C GLY A 269 12.52 24.29 11.40
N ASP A 270 11.45 25.06 11.21
CA ASP A 270 11.00 26.13 12.12
C ASP A 270 12.14 27.00 12.71
N ALA A 271 13.11 27.40 11.88
CA ALA A 271 14.27 28.21 12.31
C ALA A 271 13.91 29.61 12.88
N SER A 272 12.64 30.01 12.81
CA SER A 272 12.05 31.22 13.41
C SER A 272 11.04 30.92 14.52
N GLY A 273 10.92 29.67 14.95
CA GLY A 273 9.93 29.20 15.90
C GLY A 273 10.12 29.72 17.33
N SER A 274 9.17 29.40 18.20
CA SER A 274 9.30 29.65 19.63
C SER A 274 10.44 28.82 20.22
N GLY A 275 11.38 29.47 20.90
CA GLY A 275 12.46 28.80 21.64
C GLY A 275 11.96 28.13 22.93
N ASP A 276 11.00 27.22 22.82
CA ASP A 276 10.30 26.55 23.92
C ASP A 276 10.94 25.21 24.35
N GLY A 277 11.97 24.77 23.61
CA GLY A 277 12.71 23.53 23.84
C GLY A 277 12.57 22.48 22.74
N TYR A 278 11.71 22.72 21.73
CA TYR A 278 11.38 21.75 20.68
C TYR A 278 11.69 22.31 19.27
N PRO A 279 12.98 22.50 18.92
CA PRO A 279 13.38 23.03 17.62
C PRO A 279 13.14 22.03 16.49
N GLY A 280 13.23 22.52 15.25
CA GLY A 280 13.03 21.70 14.04
C GLY A 280 11.56 21.62 13.63
N SER A 281 11.28 20.77 12.66
CA SER A 281 9.93 20.50 12.16
C SER A 281 9.68 19.00 11.95
N LEU A 282 8.41 18.65 11.77
CA LEU A 282 8.01 17.31 11.30
C LEU A 282 7.42 17.43 9.90
N TYR A 283 7.93 16.64 8.95
CA TYR A 283 7.15 16.27 7.76
C TYR A 283 6.31 15.05 8.09
N GLY A 284 5.07 15.02 7.61
CA GLY A 284 4.20 13.85 7.75
C GLY A 284 3.17 13.74 6.64
N THR A 285 2.62 12.54 6.45
CA THR A 285 1.51 12.32 5.52
C THR A 285 0.17 12.66 6.15
N GLY A 286 -0.62 13.41 5.39
CA GLY A 286 -2.01 13.72 5.70
C GLY A 286 -2.97 12.62 5.29
N HIS A 287 -4.16 13.03 4.85
CA HIS A 287 -5.31 12.19 4.60
C HIS A 287 -5.01 10.93 3.76
N ALA A 288 -5.36 9.75 4.29
CA ALA A 288 -5.03 8.43 3.75
C ALA A 288 -5.55 8.11 2.31
N TRP A 289 -6.29 9.03 1.68
CA TRP A 289 -6.70 8.94 0.27
C TRP A 289 -5.71 9.63 -0.69
N ASN A 290 -5.02 10.69 -0.23
CA ASN A 290 -4.10 11.46 -1.05
C ASN A 290 -2.63 11.21 -0.65
N MET A 291 -2.35 10.91 0.63
CA MET A 291 -0.99 10.81 1.17
C MET A 291 -0.11 12.02 0.85
N ASN A 292 -0.74 13.20 0.72
CA ASN A 292 -0.04 14.47 0.55
C ASN A 292 0.82 14.74 1.78
N VAL A 293 2.00 15.31 1.57
CA VAL A 293 2.92 15.66 2.68
C VAL A 293 2.68 17.10 3.09
N SER A 294 2.73 17.36 4.40
CA SER A 294 2.81 18.71 4.98
C SER A 294 3.97 18.76 5.97
N GLU A 295 4.49 19.96 6.22
CA GLU A 295 5.44 20.24 7.29
C GLU A 295 4.77 21.07 8.39
N ILE A 296 5.07 20.73 9.64
CA ILE A 296 4.52 21.40 10.84
C ILE A 296 5.62 21.76 11.85
N SER A 297 5.38 22.81 12.62
CA SER A 297 6.17 23.15 13.81
C SER A 297 5.96 22.14 14.93
N ILE A 298 6.90 22.09 15.88
CA ILE A 298 6.84 21.21 17.04
C ILE A 298 6.61 22.08 18.29
N PRO A 299 5.36 22.30 18.73
CA PRO A 299 5.12 23.06 19.96
C PRO A 299 5.45 22.20 21.18
N ALA A 300 5.83 22.84 22.29
CA ALA A 300 6.04 22.15 23.55
C ALA A 300 4.85 21.23 23.90
N PRO A 301 5.07 19.91 24.09
CA PRO A 301 4.02 18.95 24.42
C PRO A 301 3.46 19.21 25.83
N ARG A 302 2.23 18.77 26.06
CA ARG A 302 1.52 18.97 27.32
C ARG A 302 1.11 17.63 27.91
N VAL A 303 1.33 17.44 29.22
CA VAL A 303 0.74 16.31 29.96
C VAL A 303 -0.61 16.76 30.51
N SER A 304 -1.70 16.21 29.97
CA SER A 304 -3.07 16.48 30.43
C SER A 304 -3.60 15.25 31.17
N ALA A 305 -3.72 15.36 32.50
CA ALA A 305 -4.20 14.26 33.36
C ALA A 305 -5.68 13.90 33.14
N THR A 306 -6.44 14.81 32.53
CA THR A 306 -7.87 14.72 32.20
C THR A 306 -8.14 14.15 30.80
N ARG A 307 -7.10 13.91 29.99
CA ARG A 307 -7.18 13.62 28.54
C ARG A 307 -8.03 14.66 27.76
N ASN A 308 -7.86 15.94 28.10
CA ASN A 308 -8.61 17.06 27.55
C ASN A 308 -7.88 17.74 26.37
N LEU A 309 -8.47 17.66 25.18
CA LEU A 309 -7.94 18.29 23.96
C LEU A 309 -7.79 19.82 24.06
N ALA A 310 -8.49 20.51 24.97
CA ALA A 310 -8.37 21.96 25.16
C ALA A 310 -7.13 22.37 25.98
N GLU A 311 -6.46 21.44 26.67
CA GLU A 311 -5.24 21.70 27.44
C GLU A 311 -3.95 21.60 26.60
N LEU A 312 -4.07 21.04 25.39
CA LEU A 312 -2.94 20.75 24.49
C LEU A 312 -2.57 21.94 23.62
N ASN A 313 -1.26 22.15 23.44
CA ASN A 313 -0.74 23.05 22.40
C ASN A 313 -1.05 22.46 21.01
N ARG A 314 -1.21 23.31 19.99
CA ARG A 314 -1.41 22.90 18.59
C ARG A 314 -0.26 23.36 17.72
N ALA A 315 0.24 22.48 16.86
CA ALA A 315 1.24 22.78 15.85
C ALA A 315 0.68 23.71 14.75
N THR A 316 1.57 24.40 14.04
CA THR A 316 1.25 25.27 12.90
C THR A 316 1.80 24.70 11.61
N THR A 317 1.06 24.82 10.52
CA THR A 317 1.51 24.42 9.18
C THR A 317 2.62 25.35 8.68
N LEU A 318 3.80 24.79 8.42
CA LEU A 318 4.96 25.49 7.84
C LEU A 318 4.98 25.35 6.31
N ARG A 319 4.64 24.15 5.80
CA ARG A 319 4.42 23.88 4.36
C ARG A 319 3.07 23.19 4.17
N PRO A 320 2.20 23.70 3.27
CA PRO A 320 0.87 23.14 3.05
C PRO A 320 0.93 21.75 2.39
N PHE A 321 -0.18 21.02 2.49
CA PHE A 321 -0.33 19.70 1.89
C PHE A 321 -0.04 19.71 0.38
N THR A 322 0.96 18.95 -0.02
CA THR A 322 1.49 18.89 -1.38
C THR A 322 1.59 17.44 -1.84
N ASP A 323 1.15 17.17 -3.08
CA ASP A 323 1.26 15.84 -3.68
C ASP A 323 2.71 15.58 -4.15
N VAL A 324 3.49 14.95 -3.27
CA VAL A 324 4.88 14.57 -3.54
C VAL A 324 5.03 13.40 -4.51
N ARG A 325 3.94 12.71 -4.90
CA ARG A 325 4.00 11.51 -5.76
C ARG A 325 4.42 11.87 -7.19
N GLY A 326 4.15 13.09 -7.64
CA GLY A 326 4.62 13.62 -8.92
C GLY A 326 4.22 12.80 -10.15
N GLY A 327 3.12 12.04 -10.08
CA GLY A 327 2.69 11.11 -11.12
C GLY A 327 3.39 9.75 -11.12
N LEU A 328 4.43 9.54 -10.30
CA LEU A 328 5.25 8.32 -10.32
C LEU A 328 4.51 7.06 -9.86
N PHE A 329 3.53 7.23 -8.97
CA PHE A 329 2.85 6.16 -8.25
C PHE A 329 1.36 6.01 -8.62
N ASN A 330 0.92 6.66 -9.71
CA ASN A 330 -0.48 6.69 -10.14
C ASN A 330 -1.18 5.33 -10.38
N PRO A 331 -0.48 4.21 -10.70
CA PRO A 331 -1.13 2.90 -10.75
C PRO A 331 -1.68 2.42 -9.40
N LEU A 332 -1.12 2.88 -8.28
CA LEU A 332 -1.56 2.51 -6.94
C LEU A 332 -2.92 3.14 -6.64
N ASN A 333 -3.90 2.31 -6.26
CA ASN A 333 -5.31 2.69 -6.20
C ASN A 333 -6.12 1.95 -5.10
N GLU A 334 -5.40 1.39 -4.12
CA GLU A 334 -5.92 0.58 -3.00
C GLU A 334 -5.42 1.17 -1.66
N ILE A 335 -5.39 0.42 -0.54
CA ILE A 335 -4.85 0.91 0.73
C ILE A 335 -3.36 1.21 0.57
N ILE A 336 -3.02 2.50 0.46
CA ILE A 336 -1.66 2.97 0.22
C ILE A 336 -0.75 2.64 1.41
N ARG A 337 0.52 2.41 1.11
CA ARG A 337 1.64 2.37 2.04
C ARG A 337 2.66 3.42 1.63
N VAL A 338 3.22 4.10 2.62
CA VAL A 338 4.03 5.29 2.41
C VAL A 338 5.06 5.42 3.53
N ALA A 339 6.26 5.88 3.19
CA ALA A 339 7.31 6.17 4.15
C ALA A 339 8.00 7.49 3.82
N LEU A 340 8.53 8.17 4.84
CA LEU A 340 9.25 9.44 4.74
C LEU A 340 10.56 9.36 5.52
N ALA A 341 11.66 9.90 4.95
CA ALA A 341 12.90 10.11 5.68
C ALA A 341 13.64 11.36 5.20
N TYR A 342 13.96 12.29 6.10
CA TYR A 342 14.90 13.36 5.81
C TYR A 342 16.35 12.83 5.86
N LEU A 343 17.18 13.25 4.91
CA LEU A 343 18.63 13.21 5.04
C LEU A 343 19.25 14.54 4.58
N PRO A 344 20.35 14.99 5.19
CA PRO A 344 21.19 16.04 4.63
C PRO A 344 21.79 15.57 3.29
N ALA A 345 22.34 16.49 2.50
CA ALA A 345 22.79 16.23 1.13
C ALA A 345 23.78 15.04 1.03
N GLN A 346 23.47 14.06 0.18
CA GLN A 346 24.28 12.86 -0.06
C GLN A 346 24.89 12.81 -1.47
N GLY A 347 26.07 12.21 -1.59
CA GLY A 347 26.77 12.04 -2.87
C GLY A 347 27.03 13.37 -3.58
N SER A 348 26.37 13.59 -4.72
CA SER A 348 26.44 14.81 -5.53
C SER A 348 25.22 15.74 -5.36
N GLN A 349 24.46 15.60 -4.28
CA GLN A 349 23.38 16.53 -3.92
C GLN A 349 23.92 17.85 -3.40
N THR A 350 23.23 18.94 -3.73
CA THR A 350 23.53 20.31 -3.27
C THR A 350 22.64 20.77 -2.11
N SER A 351 21.64 19.98 -1.74
CA SER A 351 20.73 20.21 -0.62
C SER A 351 20.19 18.88 -0.11
N GLY A 352 19.83 18.82 1.18
CA GLY A 352 19.15 17.67 1.77
C GLY A 352 17.82 17.36 1.06
N LYS A 353 17.35 16.11 1.19
CA LYS A 353 16.17 15.61 0.50
C LYS A 353 15.19 14.96 1.47
N LEU A 354 13.91 14.99 1.08
CA LEU A 354 12.89 14.16 1.67
C LEU A 354 12.76 12.90 0.81
N TYR A 355 13.32 11.80 1.30
CA TYR A 355 13.20 10.48 0.70
C TYR A 355 11.81 9.90 0.98
N LEU A 356 11.29 9.18 0.00
CA LEU A 356 9.93 8.67 -0.05
C LEU A 356 9.96 7.17 -0.40
N ALA A 357 9.03 6.40 0.15
CA ALA A 357 8.59 5.15 -0.47
C ALA A 357 7.07 5.18 -0.62
N PHE A 358 6.56 4.52 -1.67
CA PHE A 358 5.13 4.30 -1.90
C PHE A 358 4.86 2.85 -2.32
N GLY A 359 3.76 2.30 -1.83
CA GLY A 359 3.23 0.99 -2.17
C GLY A 359 1.74 0.92 -1.88
N GLN A 360 1.16 -0.27 -1.90
CA GLN A 360 -0.18 -0.51 -1.39
C GLN A 360 -0.28 -1.89 -0.73
N HIS A 361 -1.42 -2.20 -0.11
CA HIS A 361 -1.61 -3.42 0.66
C HIS A 361 -1.49 -4.66 -0.24
N PHE A 362 -2.10 -4.71 -1.43
CA PHE A 362 -1.89 -5.75 -2.45
C PHE A 362 -1.11 -5.27 -3.69
N GLN A 363 0.04 -5.87 -3.98
CA GLN A 363 0.90 -5.60 -5.15
C GLN A 363 1.42 -6.92 -5.76
N GLU A 364 0.53 -7.66 -6.41
CA GLU A 364 0.82 -9.01 -6.92
C GLU A 364 1.70 -9.02 -8.19
N GLU A 365 2.40 -10.14 -8.42
CA GLU A 365 3.24 -10.32 -9.62
C GLU A 365 2.42 -10.24 -10.92
N GLY A 366 2.93 -9.51 -11.91
CA GLY A 366 2.26 -9.29 -13.19
C GLY A 366 1.12 -8.25 -13.17
N SER A 367 0.84 -7.63 -12.02
CA SER A 367 -0.10 -6.50 -11.92
C SER A 367 0.52 -5.19 -12.43
N GLU A 368 -0.33 -4.24 -12.89
CA GLU A 368 0.12 -2.88 -13.26
C GLU A 368 0.58 -2.07 -12.03
N GLN A 369 0.29 -2.56 -10.82
CA GLN A 369 0.65 -1.96 -9.53
C GLN A 369 2.01 -2.44 -9.00
N LEU A 370 2.67 -3.40 -9.67
CA LEU A 370 4.04 -3.80 -9.37
C LEU A 370 5.03 -2.82 -10.02
N ILE A 371 5.22 -1.67 -9.34
CA ILE A 371 6.09 -0.57 -9.77
C ILE A 371 7.21 -0.33 -8.75
N PRO A 372 8.35 0.26 -9.16
CA PRO A 372 9.38 0.68 -8.21
C PRO A 372 8.80 1.67 -7.21
N SER A 373 9.18 1.51 -5.94
CA SER A 373 8.51 2.16 -4.80
C SER A 373 9.22 3.39 -4.25
N HIS A 374 10.54 3.51 -4.43
CA HIS A 374 11.33 4.55 -3.75
C HIS A 374 11.60 5.78 -4.61
N ALA A 375 11.54 6.96 -4.01
CA ALA A 375 11.76 8.26 -4.63
C ALA A 375 12.43 9.25 -3.65
N TRP A 376 12.72 10.47 -4.12
CA TRP A 376 12.95 11.62 -3.24
C TRP A 376 12.35 12.89 -3.86
N CYS A 377 12.01 13.87 -3.02
CA CYS A 377 11.63 15.23 -3.43
C CYS A 377 12.52 16.27 -2.74
N ASP A 378 12.52 17.50 -3.27
CA ASP A 378 13.17 18.64 -2.62
C ASP A 378 12.37 19.06 -1.38
N LEU A 379 13.03 19.66 -0.38
CA LEU A 379 12.43 20.01 0.93
C LEU A 379 11.29 21.04 0.84
N ASN A 380 11.08 21.68 -0.31
CA ASN A 380 9.90 22.49 -0.60
C ASN A 380 8.70 21.66 -1.11
N LEU A 381 8.78 20.32 -1.01
CA LEU A 381 7.79 19.34 -1.47
C LEU A 381 7.58 19.31 -3.00
N THR A 382 8.58 19.72 -3.77
CA THR A 382 8.52 19.74 -5.25
C THR A 382 9.57 18.83 -5.89
N ASN A 383 9.56 18.79 -7.23
CA ASN A 383 10.66 18.27 -8.05
C ASN A 383 10.98 16.78 -7.86
N THR A 384 10.01 15.96 -7.42
CA THR A 384 10.17 14.52 -7.15
C THR A 384 10.93 13.77 -8.26
N LYS A 385 11.88 12.92 -7.86
CA LYS A 385 12.66 12.05 -8.74
C LYS A 385 12.52 10.59 -8.34
N GLY A 386 12.53 9.72 -9.35
CA GLY A 386 12.37 8.28 -9.19
C GLY A 386 11.37 7.71 -10.21
N ALA A 387 10.69 6.61 -9.91
CA ALA A 387 10.97 5.71 -8.79
C ALA A 387 12.09 4.70 -9.10
N TRP A 388 12.72 4.13 -8.07
CA TRP A 388 13.71 3.06 -8.15
C TRP A 388 13.32 1.87 -7.24
N TRP A 389 13.92 0.71 -7.50
CA TRP A 389 13.73 -0.51 -6.72
C TRP A 389 14.79 -0.62 -5.62
N VAL A 390 14.46 -1.34 -4.54
CA VAL A 390 15.45 -2.02 -3.71
C VAL A 390 15.75 -3.35 -4.40
N ASP A 391 17.02 -3.63 -4.73
CA ASP A 391 17.35 -4.75 -5.60
C ASP A 391 17.21 -6.12 -4.92
N GLY A 392 16.63 -7.09 -5.63
CA GLY A 392 16.42 -8.46 -5.17
C GLY A 392 15.30 -8.67 -4.14
N GLU A 393 14.75 -7.61 -3.56
CA GLU A 393 13.80 -7.70 -2.45
C GLU A 393 12.33 -7.68 -2.89
N ASN A 394 11.46 -8.29 -2.09
CA ASN A 394 10.02 -8.28 -2.33
C ASN A 394 9.43 -6.88 -2.10
N ILE A 395 8.49 -6.45 -2.96
CA ILE A 395 7.77 -5.18 -2.81
C ILE A 395 7.03 -5.08 -1.46
N TYR A 396 6.61 -6.23 -0.90
CA TYR A 396 6.01 -6.34 0.43
C TYR A 396 7.01 -6.19 1.59
N SER A 397 8.31 -6.07 1.35
CA SER A 397 9.34 -5.93 2.40
C SER A 397 9.96 -4.54 2.52
N VAL A 398 9.57 -3.54 1.69
CA VAL A 398 10.44 -2.36 1.52
C VAL A 398 9.80 -0.97 1.67
N ASN A 399 8.48 -0.83 1.83
CA ASN A 399 7.77 0.46 1.66
C ASN A 399 6.69 0.86 2.70
N ASP A 400 6.76 0.44 3.97
CA ASP A 400 5.94 1.03 5.06
C ASP A 400 6.73 2.01 5.95
N TYR A 401 8.05 1.88 6.10
CA TYR A 401 8.84 2.78 6.97
C TYR A 401 10.27 3.03 6.46
N MET A 402 10.79 4.23 6.76
CA MET A 402 12.13 4.71 6.40
C MET A 402 12.68 5.63 7.50
N PHE A 403 14.00 5.63 7.72
CA PHE A 403 14.66 6.48 8.73
C PHE A 403 16.17 6.60 8.47
N ASP A 404 16.85 7.48 9.22
CA ASP A 404 18.30 7.65 9.12
C ASP A 404 19.07 6.62 9.97
N ILE A 405 20.20 6.16 9.45
CA ILE A 405 21.14 5.27 10.13
C ILE A 405 22.35 6.12 10.60
N PRO A 406 22.77 6.04 11.88
CA PRO A 406 23.92 6.79 12.38
C PRO A 406 25.17 6.59 11.53
N THR A 407 25.78 7.69 11.09
CA THR A 407 26.85 7.69 10.06
C THR A 407 28.04 6.80 10.42
N ASN A 408 28.47 6.83 11.68
CA ASN A 408 29.52 5.96 12.21
C ASN A 408 29.19 4.47 12.03
N TRP A 409 27.98 4.05 12.40
CA TRP A 409 27.53 2.66 12.25
C TRP A 409 27.38 2.28 10.77
N ALA A 410 26.77 3.15 9.96
CA ALA A 410 26.57 2.93 8.53
C ALA A 410 27.89 2.78 7.76
N THR A 411 28.88 3.64 8.03
CA THR A 411 30.22 3.56 7.43
C THR A 411 30.95 2.28 7.84
N THR A 412 30.81 1.82 9.09
CA THR A 412 31.49 0.60 9.56
C THR A 412 30.84 -0.70 9.07
N TYR A 413 29.51 -0.79 9.03
CA TYR A 413 28.81 -2.07 8.79
C TYR A 413 27.99 -2.13 7.50
N ALA A 414 27.44 -1.02 7.00
CA ALA A 414 26.58 -1.00 5.81
C ALA A 414 27.23 -0.35 4.58
N GLY A 415 28.55 -0.13 4.61
CA GLY A 415 29.31 0.48 3.52
C GLY A 415 28.89 1.92 3.20
N GLY A 416 28.45 2.69 4.20
CA GLY A 416 28.01 4.08 4.04
C GLY A 416 26.53 4.27 3.69
N ARG A 417 25.71 3.21 3.67
CA ARG A 417 24.26 3.29 3.46
C ARG A 417 23.56 3.91 4.66
N LEU A 418 23.20 5.20 4.55
CA LEU A 418 22.58 5.99 5.62
C LEU A 418 21.05 5.91 5.68
N LEU A 419 20.40 5.33 4.66
CA LEU A 419 18.94 5.32 4.55
C LEU A 419 18.41 3.93 4.88
N ALA A 420 17.69 3.80 5.99
CA ALA A 420 16.93 2.59 6.30
C ALA A 420 15.62 2.57 5.54
N THR A 421 15.17 1.38 5.13
CA THR A 421 13.83 1.14 4.57
C THR A 421 13.34 -0.26 4.95
N GLY A 422 12.03 -0.46 5.05
CA GLY A 422 11.43 -1.77 5.29
C GLY A 422 9.91 -1.75 5.30
N ARG A 423 9.30 -2.90 5.61
CA ARG A 423 7.84 -3.04 5.72
C ARG A 423 7.40 -4.15 6.67
N TYR A 424 6.21 -4.00 7.24
CA TYR A 424 5.51 -5.07 7.93
C TYR A 424 4.00 -5.08 7.65
N ARG A 425 3.57 -6.04 6.84
CA ARG A 425 2.17 -6.41 6.63
C ARG A 425 1.75 -7.51 7.61
N ASP A 426 0.52 -7.39 8.09
CA ASP A 426 -0.19 -8.42 8.83
C ASP A 426 -0.29 -9.76 8.06
N GLY A 427 -0.66 -10.82 8.75
CA GLY A 427 -0.69 -12.17 8.21
C GLY A 427 0.67 -12.85 8.01
N GLY A 428 1.79 -12.12 8.13
CA GLY A 428 3.15 -12.63 7.92
C GLY A 428 3.64 -12.54 6.47
N TRP A 429 2.95 -11.76 5.63
CA TRP A 429 3.23 -11.65 4.19
C TRP A 429 4.54 -10.91 3.89
N SER A 430 4.93 -9.95 4.72
CA SER A 430 6.25 -9.26 4.67
C SER A 430 7.37 -10.04 5.36
N GLY A 431 7.04 -11.17 5.98
CA GLY A 431 7.86 -11.86 6.98
C GLY A 431 7.14 -11.95 8.32
N GLN A 432 7.42 -13.01 9.07
CA GLN A 432 6.88 -13.26 10.42
C GLN A 432 7.66 -12.47 11.50
N GLY A 433 8.02 -11.22 11.17
CA GLY A 433 8.74 -10.22 11.96
C GLY A 433 9.15 -9.03 11.06
N PRO A 434 9.54 -7.86 11.61
CA PRO A 434 9.91 -6.69 10.82
C PRO A 434 11.06 -6.93 9.83
N SER A 435 10.90 -6.48 8.59
CA SER A 435 11.97 -6.42 7.59
C SER A 435 12.74 -5.10 7.70
N LEU A 436 14.04 -5.10 7.37
CA LEU A 436 14.86 -3.89 7.40
C LEU A 436 16.09 -4.00 6.50
N TYR A 437 16.31 -2.96 5.70
CA TYR A 437 17.42 -2.85 4.76
C TYR A 437 18.06 -1.48 4.84
N ALA A 438 19.39 -1.40 4.74
CA ALA A 438 20.10 -0.16 4.46
C ALA A 438 20.27 0.01 2.95
N ILE A 439 20.04 1.21 2.42
CA ILE A 439 20.24 1.58 1.01
C ILE A 439 20.99 2.91 0.86
N ALA A 440 21.53 3.16 -0.33
CA ALA A 440 22.21 4.39 -0.72
C ALA A 440 21.84 4.80 -2.15
N PRO A 441 20.66 5.42 -2.39
CA PRO A 441 20.26 5.81 -3.74
C PRO A 441 21.26 6.75 -4.44
N TRP A 442 21.93 7.62 -3.68
CA TRP A 442 22.89 8.60 -4.21
C TRP A 442 24.12 7.97 -4.87
N ASP A 443 24.50 6.74 -4.52
CA ASP A 443 25.62 6.02 -5.15
C ASP A 443 25.33 5.67 -6.62
N TYR A 444 24.05 5.72 -7.02
CA TYR A 444 23.56 5.44 -8.37
C TYR A 444 23.24 6.71 -9.17
N GLY A 445 23.57 7.89 -8.63
CA GLY A 445 23.39 9.19 -9.27
C GLY A 445 22.49 10.16 -8.50
N ASN A 446 22.43 11.39 -8.99
CA ASN A 446 21.59 12.45 -8.43
C ASN A 446 20.70 13.09 -9.51
N PRO A 447 19.45 12.61 -9.70
CA PRO A 447 18.89 11.37 -9.14
C PRO A 447 19.47 10.10 -9.79
N PRO A 448 19.16 8.91 -9.24
CA PRO A 448 19.20 7.66 -9.99
C PRO A 448 18.36 7.74 -11.27
N ALA A 449 18.64 6.86 -12.23
CA ALA A 449 17.73 6.68 -13.36
C ALA A 449 16.40 6.07 -12.89
N ARG A 450 15.31 6.34 -13.62
CA ARG A 450 14.01 5.73 -13.32
C ARG A 450 14.11 4.21 -13.55
N GLY A 451 13.67 3.42 -12.58
CA GLY A 451 13.77 1.97 -12.59
C GLY A 451 15.16 1.43 -12.25
N THR A 452 16.11 2.23 -11.75
CA THR A 452 17.37 1.71 -11.21
C THR A 452 17.10 0.73 -10.06
N HIS A 453 17.96 -0.28 -9.94
CA HIS A 453 17.98 -1.25 -8.85
C HIS A 453 19.06 -0.85 -7.83
N ILE A 454 18.66 -0.47 -6.62
CA ILE A 454 19.56 -0.01 -5.55
C ILE A 454 19.92 -1.19 -4.65
N GLN A 455 21.18 -1.60 -4.62
CA GLN A 455 21.64 -2.77 -3.84
C GLN A 455 21.51 -2.54 -2.32
N PRO A 456 20.63 -3.26 -1.61
CA PRO A 456 20.54 -3.17 -0.16
C PRO A 456 21.73 -3.83 0.54
N VAL A 457 21.87 -3.51 1.83
CA VAL A 457 22.44 -4.41 2.84
C VAL A 457 21.29 -4.80 3.76
N THR A 458 20.93 -6.08 3.77
CA THR A 458 19.88 -6.65 4.63
C THR A 458 20.31 -6.56 6.09
N LEU A 459 19.42 -6.07 6.97
CA LEU A 459 19.63 -5.94 8.41
C LEU A 459 18.67 -6.81 9.22
N LEU A 460 17.41 -6.92 8.77
CA LEU A 460 16.41 -7.86 9.24
C LEU A 460 15.65 -8.44 8.04
N GLN A 461 15.42 -9.75 8.03
CA GLN A 461 14.39 -10.37 7.20
C GLN A 461 13.96 -11.69 7.84
N TYR A 462 12.67 -11.78 8.18
CA TYR A 462 12.05 -13.00 8.69
C TYR A 462 11.37 -13.77 7.55
N GLN A 463 11.16 -15.07 7.75
CA GLN A 463 10.50 -15.93 6.77
C GLN A 463 9.05 -15.51 6.55
N THR A 464 8.56 -15.55 5.31
CA THR A 464 7.15 -15.24 5.01
C THR A 464 6.23 -16.43 5.26
N SER A 465 4.95 -16.15 5.53
CA SER A 465 3.91 -17.19 5.61
C SER A 465 3.73 -18.00 4.32
N TYR A 466 4.20 -17.49 3.18
CA TYR A 466 4.21 -18.21 1.90
C TYR A 466 5.28 -19.33 1.85
N GLU A 467 6.46 -19.07 2.41
CA GLU A 467 7.56 -20.04 2.45
C GLU A 467 7.30 -21.13 3.49
N SER A 468 6.74 -20.76 4.65
CA SER A 468 6.12 -21.72 5.55
C SER A 468 5.10 -21.04 6.47
N ASP A 469 3.88 -21.56 6.48
CA ASP A 469 2.89 -21.29 7.53
C ASP A 469 3.12 -22.20 8.76
N THR A 470 4.36 -22.67 8.98
CA THR A 470 4.72 -23.57 10.10
C THR A 470 4.96 -22.80 11.40
N LEU A 471 4.01 -21.94 11.74
CA LEU A 471 3.95 -20.96 12.85
C LEU A 471 4.37 -21.48 14.24
N PHE A 472 4.35 -22.80 14.43
CA PHE A 472 4.63 -23.47 15.70
C PHE A 472 5.73 -24.54 15.57
N ASN A 473 6.50 -24.52 14.47
CA ASN A 473 7.68 -25.33 14.27
C ASN A 473 8.93 -24.61 14.81
N SER A 474 9.74 -25.30 15.61
CA SER A 474 11.01 -24.79 16.14
C SER A 474 12.06 -24.45 15.07
N SER A 475 11.82 -24.80 13.81
CA SER A 475 12.65 -24.43 12.65
C SER A 475 12.12 -23.23 11.85
N ALA A 476 10.99 -22.62 12.23
CA ALA A 476 10.43 -21.46 11.51
C ALA A 476 11.17 -20.17 11.88
N HIS A 477 11.64 -19.43 10.87
CA HIS A 477 12.48 -18.24 11.06
C HIS A 477 11.65 -16.98 11.39
N THR A 478 11.08 -16.98 12.60
CA THR A 478 10.05 -16.05 13.09
C THR A 478 10.56 -15.12 14.19
N MET A 479 9.84 -14.03 14.43
CA MET A 479 10.04 -13.17 15.61
C MET A 479 9.42 -13.83 16.86
N ASN A 480 10.12 -13.78 17.99
CA ASN A 480 9.62 -14.25 19.27
C ASN A 480 8.32 -13.51 19.65
N ASN A 481 7.25 -14.27 19.93
CA ASN A 481 5.90 -13.77 20.18
C ASN A 481 5.21 -13.10 18.96
N TYR A 482 5.65 -13.41 17.73
CA TYR A 482 4.94 -13.08 16.50
C TYR A 482 3.46 -13.49 16.58
N HIS A 483 2.60 -12.70 15.95
CA HIS A 483 1.16 -12.91 15.87
C HIS A 483 0.64 -12.30 14.56
N HIS A 484 -0.24 -12.99 13.81
CA HIS A 484 -0.64 -12.50 12.47
C HIS A 484 -1.34 -11.14 12.48
N THR A 485 -1.94 -10.76 13.61
CA THR A 485 -2.63 -9.47 13.77
C THR A 485 -1.68 -8.35 14.23
N ASP A 486 -0.38 -8.63 14.36
CA ASP A 486 0.61 -7.58 14.59
C ASP A 486 0.64 -6.65 13.37
N THR A 487 0.99 -5.39 13.58
CA THR A 487 1.34 -4.43 12.51
C THR A 487 2.44 -3.51 13.05
N TRP A 488 3.52 -3.31 12.30
CA TRP A 488 4.63 -2.43 12.69
C TRP A 488 4.78 -1.33 11.65
N THR A 489 4.15 -0.18 11.92
CA THR A 489 3.92 0.92 10.96
C THR A 489 4.93 2.05 11.10
N GLY A 490 5.56 2.21 12.27
CA GLY A 490 6.65 3.16 12.49
C GLY A 490 7.97 2.46 12.76
N ALA A 491 9.10 3.01 12.31
CA ALA A 491 10.42 2.53 12.68
C ALA A 491 11.43 3.69 12.80
N SER A 492 12.42 3.57 13.71
CA SER A 492 13.46 4.59 13.88
C SER A 492 14.72 4.06 14.57
N TRP A 493 15.86 4.71 14.36
CA TRP A 493 17.12 4.41 15.05
C TRP A 493 17.35 5.41 16.19
N LEU A 494 17.10 5.00 17.43
CA LEU A 494 17.32 5.83 18.62
C LEU A 494 18.80 5.81 19.02
N THR A 495 19.32 6.96 19.45
CA THR A 495 20.67 7.11 20.04
C THR A 495 20.67 8.16 21.14
N THR A 496 21.28 7.86 22.28
CA THR A 496 21.58 8.86 23.34
C THR A 496 22.92 8.52 24.00
N GLY A 497 23.82 9.48 24.12
CA GLY A 497 25.17 9.25 24.66
C GLY A 497 25.90 8.09 23.95
N ASN A 498 26.15 7.00 24.69
CA ASN A 498 26.73 5.75 24.17
C ASN A 498 25.71 4.61 24.00
N LYS A 499 24.41 4.87 24.20
CA LYS A 499 23.30 3.92 24.03
C LYS A 499 22.69 4.03 22.63
N ALA A 500 22.23 2.91 22.07
CA ALA A 500 21.40 2.90 20.86
C ALA A 500 20.36 1.77 20.85
N ALA A 501 19.34 1.92 20.00
CA ALA A 501 18.36 0.89 19.68
C ALA A 501 17.76 1.18 18.29
N VAL A 502 17.43 0.14 17.51
CA VAL A 502 16.41 0.30 16.46
C VAL A 502 15.07 -0.07 17.07
N VAL A 503 14.06 0.78 16.90
CA VAL A 503 12.72 0.54 17.43
C VAL A 503 11.69 0.46 16.32
N PHE A 504 10.67 -0.38 16.55
CA PHE A 504 9.48 -0.49 15.70
C PHE A 504 8.25 -0.17 16.55
N ALA A 505 7.42 0.76 16.09
CA ALA A 505 6.15 1.13 16.70
C ALA A 505 4.99 0.46 15.96
N GLY A 506 4.00 -0.02 16.69
CA GLY A 506 2.92 -0.77 16.07
C GLY A 506 1.81 -1.23 16.99
N THR A 507 0.87 -1.97 16.40
CA THR A 507 -0.18 -2.69 17.12
C THR A 507 0.28 -4.13 17.37
N LYS A 508 0.36 -4.56 18.62
CA LYS A 508 0.65 -5.94 19.01
C LYS A 508 -0.64 -6.68 19.32
N GLY A 509 -0.86 -7.81 18.66
CA GLY A 509 -1.92 -8.76 18.96
C GLY A 509 -1.58 -9.70 20.13
N LEU A 510 -2.59 -10.01 20.93
CA LEU A 510 -2.53 -10.84 22.14
C LEU A 510 -3.74 -11.80 22.22
N GLY A 511 -3.52 -12.95 22.85
CA GLY A 511 -4.54 -13.98 23.07
C GLY A 511 -4.71 -14.93 21.88
N ASN A 512 -5.95 -15.36 21.62
CA ASN A 512 -6.29 -16.11 20.41
C ASN A 512 -6.43 -15.16 19.21
N TYR A 513 -6.17 -15.67 18.01
CA TYR A 513 -6.37 -14.95 16.74
C TYR A 513 -7.11 -15.77 15.69
N TRP A 514 -7.64 -15.07 14.69
CA TRP A 514 -8.38 -15.65 13.58
C TRP A 514 -8.34 -14.74 12.34
N TYR A 515 -8.65 -15.30 11.18
CA TYR A 515 -8.98 -14.53 9.99
C TYR A 515 -10.51 -14.46 9.83
N GLY A 516 -11.07 -13.26 9.82
CA GLY A 516 -12.51 -13.04 9.93
C GLY A 516 -12.83 -11.58 10.23
N ASP A 517 -13.86 -11.31 11.03
CA ASP A 517 -14.16 -9.97 11.55
C ASP A 517 -14.09 -9.95 13.09
N ILE A 518 -14.39 -8.80 13.71
CA ILE A 518 -14.32 -8.58 15.16
C ILE A 518 -15.04 -9.67 15.99
N ASN A 519 -16.10 -10.27 15.44
CA ASN A 519 -16.92 -11.27 16.13
C ASN A 519 -16.34 -12.70 16.09
N GLY A 520 -15.39 -12.98 15.18
CA GLY A 520 -14.82 -14.32 15.00
C GLY A 520 -14.42 -14.64 13.57
N ALA A 521 -14.02 -15.90 13.34
CA ALA A 521 -13.64 -16.39 12.03
C ALA A 521 -14.84 -16.43 11.07
N CYS A 522 -14.69 -15.87 9.86
CA CYS A 522 -15.73 -15.86 8.84
C CYS A 522 -15.16 -15.90 7.42
N MET A 523 -15.93 -16.54 6.52
CA MET A 523 -15.70 -16.50 5.08
C MET A 523 -16.41 -15.26 4.50
N GLU A 524 -17.74 -15.25 4.61
CA GLU A 524 -18.58 -14.08 4.38
C GLU A 524 -18.73 -13.32 5.70
N CYS A 525 -17.95 -12.26 5.88
CA CYS A 525 -17.95 -11.44 7.09
C CYS A 525 -18.96 -10.30 7.00
N ALA A 526 -19.57 -9.92 8.13
CA ALA A 526 -20.54 -8.83 8.19
C ALA A 526 -19.85 -7.46 8.34
N LEU A 527 -18.65 -7.46 8.93
CA LEU A 527 -17.85 -6.27 9.20
C LEU A 527 -16.47 -6.37 8.49
N GLN A 528 -15.52 -5.52 8.88
CA GLN A 528 -14.18 -5.47 8.27
C GLN A 528 -13.45 -6.82 8.42
N ARG A 529 -13.24 -7.50 7.29
CA ARG A 529 -12.48 -8.75 7.23
C ARG A 529 -10.98 -8.49 7.31
N GLY A 530 -10.27 -9.30 8.10
CA GLY A 530 -8.81 -9.23 8.26
C GLY A 530 -8.31 -10.17 9.35
N TRP A 531 -7.09 -9.95 9.83
CA TRP A 531 -6.50 -10.66 10.97
C TRP A 531 -6.93 -10.01 12.30
N TRP A 532 -7.75 -10.71 13.07
CA TRP A 532 -8.32 -10.24 14.35
C TRP A 532 -7.82 -11.06 15.53
N SER A 533 -7.75 -10.41 16.70
CA SER A 533 -7.26 -10.97 17.95
C SER A 533 -8.27 -10.85 19.09
N THR A 534 -7.97 -11.50 20.21
CA THR A 534 -8.69 -11.31 21.48
C THR A 534 -8.43 -9.92 22.08
N ARG A 535 -7.19 -9.42 21.97
CA ARG A 535 -6.80 -8.06 22.41
C ARG A 535 -5.68 -7.50 21.54
N MET A 536 -5.64 -6.18 21.39
CA MET A 536 -4.61 -5.40 20.71
C MET A 536 -4.09 -4.29 21.63
N ILE A 537 -2.77 -4.07 21.64
CA ILE A 537 -2.11 -2.98 22.39
C ILE A 537 -1.21 -2.16 21.47
N GLY A 538 -0.94 -0.91 21.82
CA GLY A 538 0.14 -0.15 21.18
C GLY A 538 1.47 -0.56 21.79
N GLN A 539 2.52 -0.79 20.99
CA GLN A 539 3.80 -1.28 21.50
C GLN A 539 5.00 -0.69 20.72
N LEU A 540 6.12 -0.51 21.43
CA LEU A 540 7.45 -0.46 20.81
C LEU A 540 8.17 -1.80 20.97
N LEU A 541 8.82 -2.28 19.91
CA LEU A 541 9.88 -3.30 19.97
C LEU A 541 11.25 -2.62 20.02
N PHE A 542 12.23 -3.22 20.70
CA PHE A 542 13.62 -2.73 20.76
C PHE A 542 14.60 -3.78 20.22
N TYR A 543 15.29 -3.45 19.12
CA TYR A 543 16.30 -4.28 18.45
C TYR A 543 17.72 -3.76 18.69
N ASN A 544 18.65 -4.70 18.84
CA ASN A 544 20.05 -4.44 19.18
C ASN A 544 20.87 -4.04 17.93
N PRO A 545 21.47 -2.84 17.87
CA PRO A 545 22.33 -2.40 16.77
C PRO A 545 23.55 -3.29 16.49
N ALA A 546 24.03 -4.06 17.48
CA ALA A 546 25.12 -5.01 17.29
C ALA A 546 24.65 -6.32 16.60
N ASP A 547 23.39 -6.72 16.78
CA ASP A 547 22.83 -7.87 16.05
C ASP A 547 22.63 -7.53 14.57
N LEU A 548 22.15 -6.31 14.26
CA LEU A 548 22.08 -5.80 12.88
C LEU A 548 23.48 -5.72 12.23
N ALA A 549 24.50 -5.36 13.01
CA ALA A 549 25.89 -5.29 12.54
C ALA A 549 26.45 -6.69 12.27
N ALA A 550 26.07 -7.68 13.08
CA ALA A 550 26.41 -9.08 12.87
C ALA A 550 25.76 -9.64 11.59
N VAL A 551 24.52 -9.24 11.27
CA VAL A 551 23.84 -9.58 9.99
C VAL A 551 24.55 -8.93 8.81
N ALA A 552 24.78 -7.61 8.86
CA ALA A 552 25.49 -6.89 7.80
C ALA A 552 26.92 -7.41 7.55
N SER A 553 27.56 -7.98 8.57
CA SER A 553 28.88 -8.63 8.49
C SER A 553 28.84 -10.12 8.07
N GLY A 554 27.67 -10.70 7.82
CA GLY A 554 27.50 -12.11 7.46
C GLY A 554 27.78 -13.11 8.61
N THR A 555 27.81 -12.63 9.85
CA THR A 555 28.10 -13.44 11.06
C THR A 555 26.85 -13.86 11.83
N LYS A 556 25.68 -13.37 11.42
CA LYS A 556 24.34 -13.70 11.92
C LYS A 556 23.37 -13.71 10.72
N GLN A 557 22.35 -14.57 10.73
CA GLN A 557 21.34 -14.62 9.67
C GLN A 557 20.28 -13.53 9.85
N PRO A 558 19.61 -13.04 8.78
CA PRO A 558 18.66 -11.91 8.87
C PRO A 558 17.47 -12.08 9.83
N TRP A 559 17.13 -13.32 10.22
CA TRP A 559 16.04 -13.66 11.16
C TRP A 559 16.52 -13.96 12.60
N GLU A 560 17.83 -14.04 12.84
CA GLU A 560 18.43 -14.31 14.14
C GLU A 560 18.55 -13.10 15.09
N PRO A 561 18.41 -11.82 14.66
CA PRO A 561 18.09 -10.74 15.58
C PRO A 561 16.68 -10.93 16.15
N GLN A 562 16.48 -10.51 17.39
CA GLN A 562 15.20 -10.61 18.09
C GLN A 562 15.03 -9.35 18.95
N PRO A 563 13.79 -8.92 19.26
CA PRO A 563 13.58 -7.79 20.15
C PRO A 563 14.03 -8.15 21.57
N TYR A 564 14.96 -7.38 22.14
CA TYR A 564 15.49 -7.62 23.48
C TYR A 564 14.63 -7.01 24.59
N ALA A 565 13.79 -6.04 24.25
CA ALA A 565 12.83 -5.40 25.14
C ALA A 565 11.61 -4.91 24.36
N THR A 566 10.53 -4.61 25.08
CA THR A 566 9.34 -3.94 24.54
C THR A 566 8.84 -2.86 25.51
N LEU A 567 8.04 -1.91 25.02
CA LEU A 567 7.31 -0.94 25.81
C LEU A 567 5.82 -0.99 25.43
N ASP A 568 4.93 -1.26 26.38
CA ASP A 568 3.49 -1.06 26.19
C ASP A 568 3.19 0.44 26.19
N LEU A 569 2.63 0.93 25.09
CA LEU A 569 2.24 2.33 24.90
C LEU A 569 0.82 2.61 25.41
N THR A 570 0.00 1.58 25.63
CA THR A 570 -1.42 1.69 26.01
C THR A 570 -1.72 2.60 27.20
N PRO A 571 -0.88 2.70 28.26
CA PRO A 571 -1.09 3.67 29.34
C PRO A 571 -1.06 5.15 28.87
N TYR A 572 -0.27 5.45 27.84
CA TYR A 572 -0.10 6.79 27.30
C TYR A 572 -1.17 7.16 26.27
N LEU A 573 -1.66 6.18 25.51
CA LEU A 573 -2.61 6.33 24.40
C LEU A 573 -4.01 6.76 24.88
N TRP A 574 -4.56 7.81 24.27
CA TRP A 574 -5.83 8.46 24.60
C TRP A 574 -7.04 7.74 24.00
N ASN A 575 -6.92 7.27 22.77
CA ASN A 575 -7.96 6.57 22.02
C ASN A 575 -8.03 5.09 22.43
N HIS A 576 -9.15 4.68 23.01
CA HIS A 576 -9.45 3.30 23.33
C HIS A 576 -10.96 3.04 23.24
N GLN A 577 -11.37 2.40 22.14
CA GLN A 577 -12.77 2.10 21.82
C GLN A 577 -13.13 0.65 22.16
N SER A 578 -12.17 -0.28 22.08
CA SER A 578 -12.33 -1.68 22.50
C SER A 578 -10.97 -2.35 22.73
N ASP A 579 -10.98 -3.50 23.43
CA ASP A 579 -9.78 -4.37 23.55
C ASP A 579 -9.24 -4.82 22.19
N GLN A 580 -10.08 -4.93 21.16
CA GLN A 580 -9.71 -5.44 19.82
C GLN A 580 -9.34 -4.34 18.82
N GLN A 581 -9.14 -3.09 19.28
CA GLN A 581 -8.92 -1.95 18.39
C GLN A 581 -7.61 -2.06 17.59
N MET A 582 -7.73 -2.15 16.27
CA MET A 582 -6.64 -2.03 15.30
C MET A 582 -6.04 -0.62 15.25
N PHE A 583 -4.87 -0.49 14.61
CA PHE A 583 -4.21 0.80 14.32
C PHE A 583 -3.97 1.64 15.59
N ARG A 584 -3.42 1.01 16.63
CA ARG A 584 -3.18 1.63 17.95
C ARG A 584 -2.19 2.81 17.89
N VAL A 585 -1.26 2.79 16.93
CA VAL A 585 -0.26 3.84 16.67
C VAL A 585 0.09 3.90 15.18
N GLY A 586 0.54 5.07 14.72
CA GLY A 586 1.08 5.31 13.37
C GLY A 586 2.61 5.45 13.37
N ALA A 587 3.13 6.25 12.44
CA ALA A 587 4.56 6.46 12.27
C ALA A 587 5.26 7.12 13.47
N ILE A 588 6.59 6.99 13.48
CA ILE A 588 7.49 7.61 14.46
C ILE A 588 8.62 8.36 13.77
N ALA A 589 9.18 9.36 14.46
CA ALA A 589 10.35 10.11 14.02
C ALA A 589 11.24 10.45 15.22
N PHE A 590 12.55 10.57 15.01
CA PHE A 590 13.51 10.82 16.08
C PHE A 590 14.36 12.05 15.81
N ASP A 591 14.30 13.03 16.70
CA ASP A 591 15.28 14.10 16.78
C ASP A 591 16.56 13.56 17.43
N ARG A 592 17.53 13.22 16.59
CA ARG A 592 18.85 12.70 17.02
C ARG A 592 19.70 13.73 17.79
N ALA A 593 19.44 15.03 17.65
CA ALA A 593 20.25 16.07 18.26
C ALA A 593 19.84 16.34 19.72
N HIS A 594 18.52 16.43 20.00
CA HIS A 594 18.01 16.68 21.36
C HIS A 594 17.43 15.42 22.02
N GLY A 595 17.29 14.32 21.26
CA GLY A 595 16.87 13.01 21.74
C GLY A 595 15.36 12.89 21.97
N PHE A 596 14.53 13.48 21.12
CA PHE A 596 13.07 13.37 21.20
C PHE A 596 12.52 12.33 20.22
N LEU A 597 11.69 11.42 20.72
CA LEU A 597 10.91 10.46 19.92
C LEU A 597 9.48 10.97 19.80
N TYR A 598 9.05 11.19 18.56
CA TYR A 598 7.69 11.59 18.17
C TYR A 598 6.93 10.37 17.65
N LEU A 599 5.64 10.27 17.97
CA LEU A 599 4.76 9.16 17.55
C LEU A 599 3.34 9.65 17.28
N PHE A 600 2.73 9.20 16.18
CA PHE A 600 1.30 9.42 15.93
C PHE A 600 0.42 8.43 16.68
N GLU A 601 -0.59 8.93 17.41
CA GLU A 601 -1.78 8.15 17.79
C GLU A 601 -2.95 8.60 16.92
N PRO A 602 -3.56 7.73 16.09
CA PRO A 602 -4.62 8.13 15.17
C PRO A 602 -6.02 8.19 15.82
N LEU A 603 -6.94 8.92 15.18
CA LEU A 603 -8.37 9.04 15.53
C LEU A 603 -8.62 9.52 16.98
N VAL A 604 -8.02 10.65 17.39
CA VAL A 604 -8.19 11.22 18.75
C VAL A 604 -8.75 12.64 18.72
N ASP A 605 -8.21 13.52 17.88
CA ASP A 605 -8.69 14.90 17.70
C ASP A 605 -9.70 14.91 16.56
N GLU A 606 -10.90 14.38 16.83
CA GLU A 606 -11.84 13.92 15.80
C GLU A 606 -11.17 12.81 14.95
N ASP A 607 -11.20 12.92 13.63
CA ASP A 607 -10.53 11.99 12.72
C ASP A 607 -8.99 12.19 12.66
N ARG A 608 -8.44 13.24 13.29
CA ARG A 608 -6.99 13.55 13.24
C ARG A 608 -6.19 12.80 14.31
N PRO A 609 -4.92 12.46 14.02
CA PRO A 609 -3.97 12.02 15.03
C PRO A 609 -3.58 13.10 16.04
N LEU A 610 -2.99 12.65 17.15
CA LEU A 610 -2.16 13.45 18.05
C LEU A 610 -0.70 13.00 17.97
N VAL A 611 0.22 13.89 18.34
CA VAL A 611 1.66 13.58 18.39
C VAL A 611 2.10 13.44 19.85
N HIS A 612 2.45 12.23 20.25
CA HIS A 612 3.09 11.92 21.53
C HIS A 612 4.59 12.20 21.46
N VAL A 613 5.18 12.62 22.58
CA VAL A 613 6.61 12.93 22.69
C VAL A 613 7.25 12.23 23.89
N TRP A 614 8.35 11.52 23.67
CA TRP A 614 9.25 11.05 24.74
C TRP A 614 10.64 11.70 24.58
N LYS A 615 11.28 11.99 25.71
CA LYS A 615 12.71 12.28 25.78
C LYS A 615 13.45 10.97 26.05
N VAL A 616 14.42 10.64 25.20
CA VAL A 616 15.34 9.52 25.38
C VAL A 616 16.58 10.01 26.12
N ASN A 617 16.92 9.37 27.24
CA ASN A 617 17.94 9.79 28.21
C ASN A 617 19.18 8.87 28.22
#